data_AF-G9WIK5-F1
#
_entry.id   AF-G9WIK5-F1
#
_cell.length_a   1.000
_cell.length_b   1.000
_cell.length_c   1.000
_cell.angle_alpha   90.00
_cell.angle_beta   90.00
_cell.angle_gamma   90.00
#
_symmetry.space_group_name_H-M   'P 1'
#
loop_
_entity.id
_entity.type
_entity.pdbx_description
1 polymer ?
#
loop_
_entity_poly.entity_id
_entity_poly.type
_entity_poly.pdbx_seq_one_letter_code
_entity_poly.pdbx_strand_id
1 'polypeptide(L)'
;MIKKILSLLIASLMMGVLFAVNGVKTSIARADESGQVTVMLHHRLSWDNLPAQTPNNGYERTGSDGLIAGANTAFAVYDISNQLKNYPGDSAVFLSQFKTMDQAAIDSYITDHGLVKVAEKTTDTQGIASFNLTDGLQQAYLIVQLQNDAQSVNQLMFEQRSDPIAFSLPIYAMNSNVPLSVIHLYTKSAIVNRIPYFFKYGQTLTKTQMPLAGAKFAFYQLIAGKKTYLTNTNGWQASDHPLTDPAVRKIVSGSNGLVALDNSTLAAGTYYFEELQTLKGYEISAAATQIKVEIPAASALTNIPAITVNGQALSKTVAGQIPADVFKNASPRVYNYEKAVKSSNGQVFPFLPQTGESIGLISLAGLLAILATSFIWLQKKKRNIEK
;
A
#
# COMPACT_ATOMS: atom_id res chain seq x y z
N MET A 1 -61.36 77.38 -28.86
CA MET A 1 -61.25 76.31 -27.85
C MET A 1 -60.97 74.91 -28.43
N ILE A 2 -60.38 74.78 -29.65
CA ILE A 2 -60.14 73.49 -30.33
C ILE A 2 -58.67 73.30 -30.76
N LYS A 3 -57.74 74.15 -30.29
CA LYS A 3 -56.30 74.05 -30.64
C LYS A 3 -55.35 73.69 -29.48
N LYS A 4 -55.86 73.40 -28.27
CA LYS A 4 -55.05 72.97 -27.12
C LYS A 4 -55.29 71.52 -26.67
N ILE A 5 -56.16 70.77 -27.36
CA ILE A 5 -56.46 69.36 -27.04
C ILE A 5 -55.79 68.39 -28.03
N LEU A 6 -55.28 68.87 -29.17
CA LEU A 6 -54.67 68.00 -30.19
C LEU A 6 -53.16 67.76 -29.99
N SER A 7 -52.47 68.58 -29.19
CA SER A 7 -51.04 68.42 -28.89
C SER A 7 -50.74 67.45 -27.74
N LEU A 8 -51.76 66.94 -27.04
CA LEU A 8 -51.60 65.91 -25.99
C LEU A 8 -51.85 64.48 -26.48
N LEU A 9 -52.38 64.29 -27.70
CA LEU A 9 -52.69 62.96 -28.25
C LEU A 9 -51.63 62.39 -29.20
N ILE A 10 -50.66 63.21 -29.63
CA ILE A 10 -49.54 62.76 -30.49
C ILE A 10 -48.27 62.48 -29.66
N ALA A 11 -48.18 62.99 -28.43
CA ALA A 11 -47.08 62.68 -27.50
C ALA A 11 -47.25 61.36 -26.74
N SER A 12 -48.47 60.79 -26.65
CA SER A 12 -48.69 59.48 -26.01
C SER A 12 -48.63 58.29 -26.97
N LEU A 13 -48.64 58.52 -28.29
CA LEU A 13 -48.60 57.45 -29.30
C LEU A 13 -47.20 57.18 -29.87
N MET A 14 -46.19 58.03 -29.60
CA MET A 14 -44.78 57.80 -29.93
C MET A 14 -43.89 57.41 -28.73
N MET A 15 -44.50 57.06 -27.59
CA MET A 15 -43.78 56.50 -26.42
C MET A 15 -44.15 55.03 -26.15
N GLY A 16 -44.77 54.36 -27.14
CA GLY A 16 -45.26 52.97 -27.04
C GLY A 16 -44.58 51.97 -27.97
N VAL A 17 -43.63 52.39 -28.81
CA VAL A 17 -42.96 51.51 -29.78
C VAL A 17 -41.47 51.86 -29.87
N LEU A 18 -40.69 51.57 -28.82
CA LEU A 18 -39.21 51.59 -28.90
C LEU A 18 -38.48 50.75 -27.83
N PHE A 19 -39.16 49.86 -27.10
CA PHE A 19 -38.52 48.82 -26.29
C PHE A 19 -39.01 47.44 -26.70
N ALA A 20 -38.63 47.04 -27.91
CA ALA A 20 -38.87 45.71 -28.44
C ALA A 20 -37.57 45.03 -28.90
N VAL A 21 -36.45 45.20 -28.19
CA VAL A 21 -35.30 44.27 -28.24
C VAL A 21 -34.51 44.38 -26.94
N ASN A 22 -35.01 43.81 -25.86
CA ASN A 22 -34.15 43.34 -24.78
C ASN A 22 -34.70 41.98 -24.39
N GLY A 23 -33.90 40.95 -24.70
CA GLY A 23 -34.24 39.56 -24.45
C GLY A 23 -34.78 39.41 -23.05
N VAL A 24 -35.99 38.86 -22.97
CA VAL A 24 -36.52 38.31 -21.73
C VAL A 24 -35.52 37.24 -21.31
N LYS A 25 -34.57 37.62 -20.45
CA LYS A 25 -33.95 36.66 -19.55
C LYS A 25 -35.10 36.22 -18.65
N THR A 26 -35.77 35.15 -19.06
CA THR A 26 -36.57 34.36 -18.12
C THR A 26 -35.57 33.85 -17.09
N SER A 27 -35.33 34.65 -16.04
CA SER A 27 -34.89 34.09 -14.78
C SER A 27 -36.02 33.17 -14.37
N ILE A 28 -35.87 31.88 -14.66
CA ILE A 28 -36.61 30.85 -13.96
C ILE A 28 -36.19 31.04 -12.51
N ALA A 29 -37.01 31.76 -11.76
CA ALA A 29 -36.93 31.79 -10.33
C ALA A 29 -37.13 30.33 -9.91
N ARG A 30 -36.05 29.67 -9.50
CA ARG A 30 -36.15 28.45 -8.72
C ARG A 30 -36.95 28.84 -7.47
N ALA A 31 -38.09 28.18 -7.27
CA ALA A 31 -38.68 28.13 -5.96
C ALA A 31 -37.61 27.60 -5.01
N ASP A 32 -37.42 28.33 -3.91
CA ASP A 32 -36.49 28.05 -2.83
C ASP A 32 -36.99 26.83 -2.03
N GLU A 33 -36.96 25.66 -2.65
CA GLU A 33 -36.75 24.41 -1.94
C GLU A 33 -35.24 24.26 -1.90
N SER A 34 -34.65 24.24 -0.70
CA SER A 34 -33.21 24.07 -0.51
C SER A 34 -32.69 22.93 -1.38
N GLY A 35 -32.16 23.26 -2.56
CA GLY A 35 -31.92 22.28 -3.61
C GLY A 35 -30.95 21.25 -3.06
N GLN A 36 -31.32 19.97 -3.06
CA GLN A 36 -30.41 18.90 -2.70
C GLN A 36 -30.00 18.15 -3.96
N VAL A 37 -28.76 17.68 -3.98
CA VAL A 37 -28.27 16.74 -4.98
C VAL A 37 -27.84 15.46 -4.26
N THR A 38 -28.17 14.32 -4.85
CA THR A 38 -27.70 13.02 -4.36
C THR A 38 -26.42 12.64 -5.08
N VAL A 39 -25.35 12.41 -4.32
CA VAL A 39 -24.09 11.89 -4.84
C VAL A 39 -24.00 10.40 -4.48
N MET A 40 -23.99 9.57 -5.52
CA MET A 40 -23.74 8.14 -5.45
C MET A 40 -22.25 7.89 -5.65
N LEU A 41 -21.52 7.60 -4.58
CA LEU A 41 -20.11 7.21 -4.64
C LEU A 41 -20.01 5.69 -4.81
N HIS A 42 -19.42 5.28 -5.92
CA HIS A 42 -19.10 3.89 -6.26
C HIS A 42 -17.63 3.64 -5.96
N HIS A 43 -17.37 2.89 -4.89
CA HIS A 43 -16.04 2.47 -4.51
C HIS A 43 -15.66 1.15 -5.17
N ARG A 44 -14.76 1.24 -6.15
CA ARG A 44 -14.34 0.11 -6.99
C ARG A 44 -12.84 -0.12 -6.87
N LEU A 45 -12.45 -1.38 -6.75
CA LEU A 45 -11.09 -1.83 -6.52
C LEU A 45 -10.55 -2.60 -7.71
N SER A 46 -9.31 -2.27 -8.07
CA SER A 46 -8.53 -2.95 -9.10
C SER A 46 -7.34 -3.69 -8.49
N TRP A 47 -6.92 -4.78 -9.11
CA TRP A 47 -5.67 -5.47 -8.75
C TRP A 47 -4.50 -4.83 -9.47
N ASP A 48 -3.49 -4.37 -8.71
CA ASP A 48 -2.13 -3.99 -9.14
C ASP A 48 -1.98 -2.94 -10.25
N ASN A 49 -3.04 -2.57 -10.98
CA ASN A 49 -3.07 -1.54 -12.00
C ASN A 49 -4.35 -0.73 -11.87
N LEU A 50 -4.22 0.59 -11.73
CA LEU A 50 -5.38 1.48 -11.82
C LEU A 50 -6.00 1.34 -13.21
N PRO A 51 -7.34 1.23 -13.32
CA PRO A 51 -7.99 1.21 -14.62
C PRO A 51 -7.64 2.48 -15.40
N ALA A 52 -7.63 2.39 -16.74
CA ALA A 52 -7.45 3.54 -17.62
C ALA A 52 -8.32 4.72 -17.14
N GLN A 53 -7.75 5.93 -17.16
CA GLN A 53 -8.33 7.15 -16.57
C GLN A 53 -9.71 7.44 -17.18
N THR A 54 -10.75 6.83 -16.62
CA THR A 54 -12.12 7.14 -17.00
C THR A 54 -12.55 8.32 -16.14
N PRO A 55 -12.90 9.47 -16.73
CA PRO A 55 -13.31 10.64 -15.98
C PRO A 55 -14.65 10.38 -15.26
N ASN A 56 -14.84 11.05 -14.13
CA ASN A 56 -16.15 11.15 -13.50
C ASN A 56 -16.94 12.21 -14.26
N ASN A 57 -18.01 11.80 -14.96
CA ASN A 57 -18.89 12.66 -15.73
C ASN A 57 -20.28 12.83 -15.09
N GLY A 58 -20.48 12.27 -13.89
CA GLY A 58 -21.73 12.31 -13.14
C GLY A 58 -22.75 11.25 -13.52
N TYR A 59 -22.51 10.45 -14.57
CA TYR A 59 -23.43 9.41 -15.01
C TYR A 59 -23.13 8.05 -14.41
N GLU A 60 -24.18 7.27 -14.18
CA GLU A 60 -24.05 5.86 -13.86
C GLU A 60 -23.42 5.10 -15.03
N ARG A 61 -22.44 4.25 -14.73
CA ARG A 61 -21.87 3.31 -15.69
C ARG A 61 -22.77 2.09 -15.77
N THR A 62 -23.20 1.75 -16.97
CA THR A 62 -24.00 0.55 -17.25
C THR A 62 -23.10 -0.65 -17.53
N GLY A 63 -23.48 -1.82 -17.00
CA GLY A 63 -22.73 -3.06 -17.16
C GLY A 63 -21.71 -3.33 -16.04
N SER A 64 -21.13 -4.53 -16.04
CA SER A 64 -20.06 -4.89 -15.10
C SER A 64 -18.75 -4.20 -15.52
N ASP A 65 -18.11 -3.51 -14.59
CA ASP A 65 -16.79 -2.91 -14.78
C ASP A 65 -15.64 -3.91 -14.57
N GLY A 66 -15.93 -5.14 -14.17
CA GLY A 66 -14.95 -6.16 -13.83
C GLY A 66 -14.13 -5.83 -12.57
N LEU A 67 -14.51 -4.80 -11.82
CA LEU A 67 -13.83 -4.35 -10.61
C LEU A 67 -14.49 -4.92 -9.36
N ILE A 68 -13.72 -4.99 -8.27
CA ILE A 68 -14.19 -5.51 -6.99
C ILE A 68 -14.90 -4.38 -6.22
N ALA A 69 -16.04 -4.68 -5.60
CA ALA A 69 -16.71 -3.75 -4.71
C ALA A 69 -15.87 -3.49 -3.45
N GLY A 70 -15.53 -2.22 -3.18
CA GLY A 70 -14.86 -1.79 -1.95
C GLY A 70 -15.88 -1.60 -0.83
N ALA A 71 -16.39 -2.69 -0.26
CA ALA A 71 -17.36 -2.66 0.82
C ALA A 71 -16.75 -2.18 2.15
N ASN A 72 -17.61 -1.74 3.09
CA ASN A 72 -17.24 -1.36 4.45
C ASN A 72 -16.13 -0.29 4.54
N THR A 73 -16.08 0.61 3.56
CA THR A 73 -15.08 1.69 3.51
C THR A 73 -15.71 3.02 3.86
N ALA A 74 -15.17 3.70 4.86
CA ALA A 74 -15.66 4.99 5.34
C ALA A 74 -15.15 6.15 4.48
N PHE A 75 -16.02 7.10 4.18
CA PHE A 75 -15.73 8.32 3.43
C PHE A 75 -16.36 9.52 4.14
N ALA A 76 -15.63 10.63 4.16
CA ALA A 76 -16.12 11.93 4.59
C ALA A 76 -16.21 12.90 3.42
N VAL A 77 -17.19 13.81 3.49
CA VAL A 77 -17.36 14.90 2.55
C VAL A 77 -17.12 16.21 3.28
N TYR A 78 -16.26 17.03 2.71
CA TYR A 78 -15.93 18.37 3.21
C TYR A 78 -16.42 19.43 2.23
N ASP A 79 -16.98 20.52 2.76
CA ASP A 79 -17.33 21.69 1.96
C ASP A 79 -16.07 22.49 1.63
N ILE A 80 -15.80 22.66 0.33
CA ILE A 80 -14.68 23.45 -0.21
C ILE A 80 -15.16 24.64 -1.06
N SER A 81 -16.43 25.03 -0.92
CA SER A 81 -17.07 26.06 -1.74
C SER A 81 -16.42 27.43 -1.55
N ASN A 82 -16.05 27.77 -0.31
CA ASN A 82 -15.35 29.03 -0.03
C ASN A 82 -13.95 29.06 -0.64
N GLN A 83 -13.24 27.93 -0.61
CA GLN A 83 -11.91 27.78 -1.19
C GLN A 83 -11.97 27.90 -2.72
N LEU A 84 -12.99 27.31 -3.36
CA LEU A 84 -13.20 27.45 -4.79
C LEU A 84 -13.54 28.91 -5.18
N LYS A 85 -14.47 29.57 -4.47
CA LYS A 85 -14.89 30.96 -4.75
C LYS A 85 -13.73 31.96 -4.64
N ASN A 86 -12.81 31.70 -3.74
CA ASN A 86 -11.64 32.54 -3.50
C ASN A 86 -10.42 32.13 -4.33
N TYR A 87 -10.51 31.08 -5.15
CA TYR A 87 -9.39 30.64 -5.98
C TYR A 87 -9.26 31.56 -7.21
N PRO A 88 -8.11 32.23 -7.41
CA PRO A 88 -7.94 33.23 -8.47
C PRO A 88 -7.80 32.63 -9.88
N GLY A 89 -7.64 31.32 -9.99
CA GLY A 89 -7.40 30.61 -11.26
C GLY A 89 -8.60 29.81 -11.75
N ASP A 90 -8.34 28.92 -12.70
CA ASP A 90 -9.34 28.03 -13.27
C ASP A 90 -9.84 27.01 -12.21
N SER A 91 -11.16 26.88 -12.10
CA SER A 91 -11.81 25.95 -11.17
C SER A 91 -11.39 24.49 -11.38
N ALA A 92 -11.19 24.06 -12.62
CA ALA A 92 -10.73 22.70 -12.92
C ALA A 92 -9.31 22.46 -12.41
N VAL A 93 -8.43 23.48 -12.47
CA VAL A 93 -7.08 23.40 -11.90
C VAL A 93 -7.16 23.23 -10.38
N PHE A 94 -7.96 24.06 -9.71
CA PHE A 94 -8.18 23.94 -8.26
C PHE A 94 -8.71 22.55 -7.86
N LEU A 95 -9.72 22.01 -8.55
CA LEU A 95 -10.28 20.70 -8.21
C LEU A 95 -9.28 19.57 -8.49
N SER A 96 -8.49 19.69 -9.56
CA SER A 96 -7.53 18.64 -9.95
C SER A 96 -6.36 18.45 -8.98
N GLN A 97 -5.99 19.50 -8.22
CA GLN A 97 -4.83 19.44 -7.31
C GLN A 97 -5.01 18.38 -6.20
N PHE A 98 -6.24 18.19 -5.72
CA PHE A 98 -6.56 17.27 -4.63
C PHE A 98 -6.31 15.81 -5.00
N LYS A 99 -6.45 15.48 -6.29
CA LYS A 99 -6.23 14.12 -6.79
C LYS A 99 -4.79 13.65 -6.57
N THR A 100 -3.83 14.58 -6.51
CA THR A 100 -2.41 14.26 -6.33
C THR A 100 -1.94 14.30 -4.88
N MET A 101 -2.78 14.73 -3.94
CA MET A 101 -2.42 14.86 -2.54
C MET A 101 -2.44 13.51 -1.83
N ASP A 102 -1.44 13.26 -0.99
CA ASP A 102 -1.46 12.12 -0.06
C ASP A 102 -2.33 12.41 1.17
N GLN A 103 -2.42 11.45 2.11
CA GLN A 103 -3.32 11.59 3.26
C GLN A 103 -2.89 12.74 4.15
N ALA A 104 -1.59 12.83 4.43
CA ALA A 104 -1.04 13.86 5.29
C ALA A 104 -1.29 15.26 4.69
N ALA A 105 -1.08 15.44 3.38
CA ALA A 105 -1.38 16.69 2.70
C ALA A 105 -2.87 17.05 2.74
N ILE A 106 -3.76 16.07 2.58
CA ILE A 106 -5.22 16.28 2.71
C ILE A 106 -5.60 16.64 4.15
N ASP A 107 -5.07 15.95 5.14
CA ASP A 107 -5.37 16.20 6.57
C ASP A 107 -4.86 17.57 6.99
N SER A 108 -3.65 17.95 6.56
CA SER A 108 -3.13 19.30 6.71
C SER A 108 -4.01 20.32 6.02
N TYR A 109 -4.42 20.10 4.77
CA TYR A 109 -5.29 21.02 4.04
C TYR A 109 -6.63 21.24 4.75
N ILE A 110 -7.27 20.17 5.22
CA ILE A 110 -8.52 20.20 5.99
C ILE A 110 -8.34 21.05 7.24
N THR A 111 -7.26 20.82 7.99
CA THR A 111 -6.97 21.49 9.26
C THR A 111 -6.64 22.96 9.04
N ASP A 112 -5.71 23.26 8.14
CA ASP A 112 -5.20 24.61 7.88
C ASP A 112 -6.28 25.55 7.31
N HIS A 113 -7.26 25.00 6.58
CA HIS A 113 -8.37 25.76 6.01
C HIS A 113 -9.67 25.66 6.82
N GLY A 114 -9.65 24.96 7.96
CA GLY A 114 -10.83 24.80 8.82
C GLY A 114 -12.03 24.21 8.08
N LEU A 115 -11.81 23.21 7.23
CA LEU A 115 -12.88 22.66 6.40
C LEU A 115 -13.96 21.97 7.25
N VAL A 116 -15.22 22.23 6.92
CA VAL A 116 -16.36 21.62 7.62
C VAL A 116 -16.68 20.28 6.99
N LYS A 117 -16.66 19.21 7.80
CA LYS A 117 -17.19 17.91 7.42
C LYS A 117 -18.72 17.98 7.39
N VAL A 118 -19.31 17.82 6.21
CA VAL A 118 -20.77 17.94 6.00
C VAL A 118 -21.47 16.59 5.92
N ALA A 119 -20.73 15.51 5.63
CA ALA A 119 -21.26 14.16 5.65
C ALA A 119 -20.18 13.12 5.92
N GLU A 120 -20.60 11.96 6.40
CA GLU A 120 -19.76 10.77 6.55
C GLU A 120 -20.62 9.52 6.31
N LYS A 121 -20.13 8.59 5.50
CA LYS A 121 -20.81 7.33 5.18
C LYS A 121 -19.82 6.20 4.98
N THR A 122 -20.26 4.99 5.30
CA THR A 122 -19.57 3.75 4.98
C THR A 122 -20.24 3.09 3.79
N THR A 123 -19.44 2.56 2.86
CA THR A 123 -19.94 1.84 1.68
C THR A 123 -20.63 0.53 2.05
N ASP A 124 -21.70 0.20 1.33
CA ASP A 124 -22.43 -1.06 1.47
C ASP A 124 -21.69 -2.26 0.85
N THR A 125 -22.34 -3.42 0.79
CA THR A 125 -21.79 -4.65 0.20
C THR A 125 -21.48 -4.54 -1.29
N GLN A 126 -22.08 -3.58 -2.00
CA GLN A 126 -21.83 -3.30 -3.41
C GLN A 126 -20.77 -2.20 -3.60
N GLY A 127 -20.18 -1.70 -2.52
CA GLY A 127 -19.20 -0.63 -2.53
C GLY A 127 -19.83 0.75 -2.73
N ILE A 128 -21.12 0.93 -2.44
CA ILE A 128 -21.84 2.18 -2.72
C ILE A 128 -22.07 2.97 -1.43
N ALA A 129 -21.82 4.28 -1.47
CA ALA A 129 -22.22 5.24 -0.44
C ALA A 129 -23.05 6.39 -1.06
N SER A 130 -24.09 6.82 -0.35
CA SER A 130 -25.00 7.89 -0.81
C SER A 130 -24.90 9.11 0.10
N PHE A 131 -24.61 10.27 -0.49
CA PHE A 131 -24.56 11.55 0.20
C PHE A 131 -25.64 12.48 -0.35
N ASN A 132 -26.41 13.12 0.52
CA ASN A 132 -27.30 14.21 0.14
C ASN A 132 -26.60 15.52 0.49
N LEU A 133 -26.27 16.30 -0.54
CA LEU A 133 -25.50 17.53 -0.42
C LEU A 133 -26.34 18.72 -0.87
N THR A 134 -26.01 19.90 -0.37
CA THR A 134 -26.64 21.14 -0.80
C THR A 134 -26.26 21.45 -2.25
N ASP A 135 -27.25 21.55 -3.13
CA ASP A 135 -27.08 22.06 -4.49
C ASP A 135 -26.90 23.58 -4.49
N GLY A 136 -26.23 24.10 -5.50
CA GLY A 136 -26.02 25.52 -5.65
C GLY A 136 -24.95 25.85 -6.68
N LEU A 137 -25.06 27.04 -7.28
CA LEU A 137 -24.02 27.57 -8.15
C LEU A 137 -22.72 27.73 -7.34
N GLN A 138 -21.63 27.16 -7.86
CA GLN A 138 -20.30 27.22 -7.25
C GLN A 138 -20.21 26.56 -5.86
N GLN A 139 -21.15 25.66 -5.51
CA GLN A 139 -20.92 24.75 -4.41
C GLN A 139 -19.89 23.71 -4.81
N ALA A 140 -18.98 23.38 -3.92
CA ALA A 140 -17.91 22.42 -4.19
C ALA A 140 -17.60 21.56 -2.98
N TYR A 141 -17.28 20.30 -3.25
CA TYR A 141 -17.11 19.28 -2.23
C TYR A 141 -15.84 18.48 -2.47
N LEU A 142 -15.19 18.09 -1.38
CA LEU A 142 -14.05 17.18 -1.34
C LEU A 142 -14.47 15.90 -0.62
N ILE A 143 -14.45 14.78 -1.34
CA ILE A 143 -14.68 13.44 -0.79
C ILE A 143 -13.32 12.81 -0.49
N VAL A 144 -13.14 12.36 0.74
CA VAL A 144 -11.93 11.69 1.20
C VAL A 144 -12.28 10.37 1.86
N GLN A 145 -11.50 9.35 1.59
CA GLN A 145 -11.58 8.11 2.36
C GLN A 145 -11.06 8.37 3.77
N LEU A 146 -11.83 7.97 4.77
CA LEU A 146 -11.38 7.97 6.16
C LEU A 146 -10.51 6.73 6.41
N GLN A 147 -9.48 6.88 7.25
CA GLN A 147 -8.55 5.80 7.57
C GLN A 147 -9.31 4.51 7.92
N ASN A 148 -8.94 3.45 7.20
CA ASN A 148 -9.40 2.10 7.43
C ASN A 148 -8.17 1.22 7.23
N ASP A 149 -7.34 1.12 8.26
CA ASP A 149 -6.00 0.53 8.21
C ASP A 149 -5.97 -0.99 7.95
N ALA A 150 -7.13 -1.58 7.70
CA ALA A 150 -7.33 -2.99 7.41
C ALA A 150 -8.79 -3.21 7.01
N GLN A 151 -9.08 -3.45 5.74
CA GLN A 151 -10.38 -3.99 5.35
C GLN A 151 -10.19 -5.34 4.67
N SER A 152 -10.99 -6.30 5.14
CA SER A 152 -11.09 -7.63 4.55
C SER A 152 -12.04 -7.54 3.37
N VAL A 153 -11.50 -7.59 2.16
CA VAL A 153 -12.31 -7.80 0.95
C VAL A 153 -12.12 -9.27 0.56
N ASN A 154 -13.19 -10.06 0.61
CA ASN A 154 -13.14 -11.51 0.32
C ASN A 154 -12.09 -12.28 1.13
N GLN A 155 -11.96 -12.00 2.43
CA GLN A 155 -10.98 -12.66 3.32
C GLN A 155 -9.52 -12.39 2.94
N LEU A 156 -9.25 -11.28 2.24
CA LEU A 156 -7.92 -10.79 1.94
C LEU A 156 -7.72 -9.41 2.56
N MET A 157 -6.65 -9.24 3.34
CA MET A 157 -6.29 -7.98 3.99
C MET A 157 -5.43 -7.17 3.03
N PHE A 158 -5.96 -6.04 2.59
CA PHE A 158 -5.25 -5.12 1.71
C PHE A 158 -5.28 -3.72 2.28
N GLU A 159 -4.20 -3.00 1.99
CA GLU A 159 -4.28 -1.56 2.06
C GLU A 159 -5.09 -1.08 0.85
N GLN A 160 -6.19 -0.39 1.15
CA GLN A 160 -7.14 0.12 0.17
C GLN A 160 -7.18 1.61 0.32
N ARG A 161 -6.81 2.32 -0.75
CA ARG A 161 -6.81 3.77 -0.75
C ARG A 161 -7.46 4.31 -2.02
N SER A 162 -8.23 5.38 -1.89
CA SER A 162 -8.80 6.12 -3.00
C SER A 162 -8.12 7.47 -3.18
N ASP A 163 -7.90 7.87 -4.44
CA ASP A 163 -7.66 9.28 -4.74
C ASP A 163 -8.83 10.12 -4.20
N PRO A 164 -8.56 11.28 -3.56
CA PRO A 164 -9.60 12.22 -3.19
C PRO A 164 -10.39 12.68 -4.43
N ILE A 165 -11.69 12.92 -4.26
CA ILE A 165 -12.55 13.42 -5.33
C ILE A 165 -13.03 14.81 -4.96
N ALA A 166 -12.53 15.82 -5.69
CA ALA A 166 -13.07 17.17 -5.62
C ALA A 166 -13.95 17.44 -6.85
N PHE A 167 -15.13 18.02 -6.63
CA PHE A 167 -16.05 18.40 -7.71
C PHE A 167 -16.83 19.65 -7.34
N SER A 168 -17.35 20.35 -8.35
CA SER A 168 -18.24 21.50 -8.17
C SER A 168 -19.62 21.26 -8.80
N LEU A 169 -20.60 21.97 -8.27
CA LEU A 169 -21.98 21.95 -8.70
C LEU A 169 -22.35 23.25 -9.44
N PRO A 170 -23.36 23.19 -10.33
CA PRO A 170 -24.06 21.97 -10.77
C PRO A 170 -23.25 21.18 -11.82
N ILE A 171 -23.45 19.85 -11.87
CA ILE A 171 -22.99 19.00 -12.99
C ILE A 171 -24.15 18.85 -13.97
N TYR A 172 -23.92 19.18 -15.23
CA TYR A 172 -24.97 19.14 -16.26
C TYR A 172 -25.00 17.82 -17.01
N ALA A 173 -26.19 17.40 -17.42
CA ALA A 173 -26.35 16.29 -18.34
C ALA A 173 -25.71 16.63 -19.71
N MET A 174 -24.96 15.68 -20.29
CA MET A 174 -24.29 15.80 -21.58
C MET A 174 -25.25 16.33 -22.65
N ASN A 175 -24.80 17.34 -23.38
CA ASN A 175 -25.56 18.03 -24.44
C ASN A 175 -26.88 18.67 -23.96
N SER A 176 -26.99 19.00 -22.67
CA SER A 176 -28.14 19.71 -22.11
C SER A 176 -27.70 20.77 -21.08
N ASN A 177 -28.56 21.76 -20.85
CA ASN A 177 -28.40 22.72 -19.74
C ASN A 177 -29.19 22.26 -18.49
N VAL A 178 -29.51 20.97 -18.38
CA VAL A 178 -30.24 20.41 -17.25
C VAL A 178 -29.24 19.89 -16.22
N PRO A 179 -29.22 20.41 -14.98
CA PRO A 179 -28.37 19.89 -13.93
C PRO A 179 -28.83 18.49 -13.51
N LEU A 180 -27.87 17.60 -13.24
CA LEU A 180 -28.13 16.28 -12.70
C LEU A 180 -28.58 16.40 -11.24
N SER A 181 -29.69 15.75 -10.89
CA SER A 181 -30.16 15.60 -9.51
C SER A 181 -29.51 14.41 -8.79
N VAL A 182 -29.00 13.45 -9.55
CA VAL A 182 -28.21 12.31 -9.06
C VAL A 182 -26.89 12.28 -9.81
N ILE A 183 -25.79 12.31 -9.06
CA ILE A 183 -24.42 12.33 -9.59
C ILE A 183 -23.73 11.05 -9.17
N HIS A 184 -23.27 10.27 -10.14
CA HIS A 184 -22.48 9.07 -9.90
C HIS A 184 -21.00 9.38 -10.02
N LEU A 185 -20.25 9.09 -8.95
CA LEU A 185 -18.80 9.26 -8.88
C LEU A 185 -18.15 7.91 -8.60
N TYR A 186 -17.01 7.66 -9.23
CA TYR A 186 -16.25 6.42 -9.09
C TYR A 186 -14.87 6.74 -8.51
N THR A 187 -14.52 6.04 -7.43
CA THR A 187 -13.18 6.14 -6.84
C THR A 187 -12.14 5.50 -7.75
N LYS A 188 -10.90 5.98 -7.67
CA LYS A 188 -9.74 5.28 -8.22
C LYS A 188 -8.98 4.62 -7.10
N SER A 189 -9.09 3.31 -7.03
CA SER A 189 -8.54 2.53 -5.92
C SER A 189 -7.93 1.22 -6.40
N ALA A 190 -6.81 0.88 -5.79
CA ALA A 190 -6.11 -0.36 -6.03
C ALA A 190 -6.01 -1.15 -4.72
N ILE A 191 -6.18 -2.45 -4.85
CA ILE A 191 -5.71 -3.40 -3.86
C ILE A 191 -4.20 -3.48 -4.03
N VAL A 192 -3.45 -3.22 -2.96
CA VAL A 192 -2.01 -3.40 -3.01
C VAL A 192 -1.62 -4.75 -2.44
N ASN A 193 -1.27 -5.69 -3.33
CA ASN A 193 -0.81 -6.99 -2.91
C ASN A 193 0.62 -6.89 -2.33
N ARG A 194 0.88 -7.64 -1.25
CA ARG A 194 2.16 -7.68 -0.54
C ARG A 194 2.51 -9.14 -0.37
N ILE A 195 3.38 -9.65 -1.25
CA ILE A 195 3.83 -11.04 -1.20
C ILE A 195 5.27 -11.04 -0.68
N PRO A 196 5.50 -11.33 0.62
CA PRO A 196 6.85 -11.62 1.09
C PRO A 196 7.43 -12.82 0.34
N TYR A 197 8.63 -12.65 -0.21
CA TYR A 197 9.34 -13.73 -0.88
C TYR A 197 10.86 -13.64 -0.68
N PHE A 198 11.52 -14.78 -0.86
CA PHE A 198 12.98 -14.88 -0.98
C PHE A 198 13.34 -16.15 -1.75
N PHE A 199 14.62 -16.29 -2.10
CA PHE A 199 15.16 -17.45 -2.77
C PHE A 199 16.01 -18.27 -1.82
N LYS A 200 15.60 -19.51 -1.59
CA LYS A 200 16.32 -20.46 -0.77
C LYS A 200 17.42 -21.14 -1.58
N TYR A 201 18.66 -20.89 -1.18
CA TYR A 201 19.84 -21.42 -1.86
C TYR A 201 20.68 -22.26 -0.91
N GLY A 202 21.44 -23.17 -1.51
CA GLY A 202 22.43 -24.02 -0.88
C GLY A 202 23.79 -23.59 -1.40
N GLN A 203 24.77 -23.51 -0.50
CA GLN A 203 26.15 -23.27 -0.86
C GLN A 203 26.99 -24.48 -0.45
N THR A 204 27.65 -25.10 -1.44
CA THR A 204 28.56 -26.22 -1.22
C THR A 204 29.84 -25.77 -0.52
N LEU A 205 30.63 -26.73 -0.06
CA LEU A 205 31.97 -26.48 0.48
C LEU A 205 32.89 -25.80 -0.55
N THR A 206 32.68 -26.07 -1.84
CA THR A 206 33.39 -25.43 -2.97
C THR A 206 32.81 -24.08 -3.39
N LYS A 207 31.91 -23.50 -2.59
CA LYS A 207 31.21 -22.22 -2.85
C LYS A 207 30.29 -22.23 -4.07
N THR A 208 29.99 -23.39 -4.63
CA THR A 208 28.97 -23.53 -5.67
C THR A 208 27.59 -23.27 -5.06
N GLN A 209 26.79 -22.42 -5.71
CA GLN A 209 25.47 -22.05 -5.24
C GLN A 209 24.39 -22.65 -6.14
N MET A 210 23.35 -23.22 -5.53
CA MET A 210 22.21 -23.77 -6.25
C MET A 210 20.91 -23.55 -5.49
N PRO A 211 19.76 -23.43 -6.17
CA PRO A 211 18.47 -23.39 -5.50
C PRO A 211 18.22 -24.67 -4.72
N LEU A 212 17.61 -24.55 -3.54
CA LEU A 212 17.18 -25.68 -2.73
C LEU A 212 15.66 -25.81 -2.81
N ALA A 213 15.20 -26.82 -3.55
CA ALA A 213 13.78 -27.14 -3.69
C ALA A 213 13.31 -28.10 -2.58
N GLY A 214 12.17 -27.83 -1.97
CA GLY A 214 11.57 -28.70 -0.95
C GLY A 214 11.94 -28.39 0.49
N ALA A 215 12.68 -27.31 0.75
CA ALA A 215 12.84 -26.79 2.12
C ALA A 215 11.50 -26.26 2.62
N LYS A 216 11.15 -26.56 3.88
CA LYS A 216 9.85 -26.19 4.47
C LYS A 216 10.02 -25.10 5.50
N PHE A 217 9.15 -24.11 5.41
CA PHE A 217 9.08 -22.95 6.27
C PHE A 217 7.72 -22.87 6.93
N ALA A 218 7.67 -22.25 8.10
CA ALA A 218 6.46 -21.63 8.63
C ALA A 218 6.66 -20.12 8.74
N PHE A 219 5.55 -19.39 8.75
CA PHE A 219 5.54 -17.94 8.93
C PHE A 219 4.97 -17.61 10.30
N TYR A 220 5.62 -16.72 11.05
CA TYR A 220 5.22 -16.39 12.42
C TYR A 220 5.36 -14.90 12.75
N GLN A 221 4.64 -14.48 13.78
CA GLN A 221 4.80 -13.19 14.45
C GLN A 221 5.11 -13.38 15.94
N LEU A 222 5.69 -12.36 16.56
CA LEU A 222 5.96 -12.33 18.00
C LEU A 222 4.92 -11.47 18.72
N ILE A 223 4.11 -12.07 19.58
CA ILE A 223 3.17 -11.36 20.45
C ILE A 223 3.64 -11.55 21.89
N ALA A 224 4.02 -10.46 22.56
CA ALA A 224 4.61 -10.48 23.90
C ALA A 224 5.77 -11.50 24.03
N GLY A 225 6.64 -11.57 23.01
CA GLY A 225 7.79 -12.48 22.96
C GLY A 225 7.48 -13.94 22.63
N LYS A 226 6.20 -14.31 22.42
CA LYS A 226 5.79 -15.67 22.05
C LYS A 226 5.51 -15.78 20.55
N LYS A 227 5.96 -16.88 19.93
CA LYS A 227 5.68 -17.18 18.52
C LYS A 227 4.21 -17.58 18.34
N THR A 228 3.55 -16.96 17.38
CA THR A 228 2.29 -17.44 16.82
C THR A 228 2.46 -17.59 15.32
N TYR A 229 2.04 -18.73 14.80
CA TYR A 229 2.24 -19.16 13.42
C TYR A 229 0.99 -18.91 12.58
N LEU A 230 1.21 -18.52 11.33
CA LEU A 230 0.16 -18.36 10.34
C LEU A 230 -0.49 -19.72 10.03
N THR A 231 -1.82 -19.77 10.03
CA THR A 231 -2.59 -20.98 9.76
C THR A 231 -3.04 -21.06 8.30
N ASN A 232 -3.51 -22.25 7.88
CA ASN A 232 -4.08 -22.45 6.55
C ASN A 232 -5.29 -21.55 6.26
N THR A 233 -6.03 -21.15 7.29
CA THR A 233 -7.20 -20.27 7.20
C THR A 233 -6.87 -18.79 7.37
N ASN A 234 -5.60 -18.38 7.20
CA ASN A 234 -5.13 -17.00 7.39
C ASN A 234 -5.31 -16.45 8.83
N GLY A 235 -5.43 -17.34 9.83
CA GLY A 235 -5.41 -16.98 11.25
C GLY A 235 -4.02 -17.13 11.87
N TRP A 236 -3.91 -16.91 13.18
CA TRP A 236 -2.67 -17.06 13.94
C TRP A 236 -2.88 -18.00 15.14
N GLN A 237 -1.97 -18.93 15.37
CA GLN A 237 -2.04 -19.84 16.52
C GLN A 237 -0.66 -20.12 17.12
N ALA A 238 -0.61 -20.42 18.41
CA ALA A 238 0.59 -20.99 19.02
C ALA A 238 0.76 -22.45 18.60
N SER A 239 2.00 -22.91 18.47
CA SER A 239 2.32 -24.31 18.19
C SER A 239 3.75 -24.63 18.64
N ASP A 240 3.92 -25.68 19.43
CA ASP A 240 5.25 -26.18 19.84
C ASP A 240 5.89 -27.07 18.76
N HIS A 241 5.10 -27.59 17.82
CA HIS A 241 5.54 -28.49 16.76
C HIS A 241 5.05 -28.04 15.37
N PRO A 242 5.46 -26.84 14.91
CA PRO A 242 4.91 -26.21 13.70
C PRO A 242 5.17 -27.00 12.42
N LEU A 243 6.16 -27.91 12.39
CA LEU A 243 6.43 -28.77 11.23
C LEU A 243 5.33 -29.82 11.03
N THR A 244 4.79 -30.37 12.11
CA THR A 244 3.82 -31.48 12.08
C THR A 244 2.39 -31.05 12.37
N ASP A 245 2.17 -29.85 12.91
CA ASP A 245 0.84 -29.30 13.20
C ASP A 245 0.03 -29.08 11.90
N PRO A 246 -1.09 -29.78 11.63
CA PRO A 246 -1.81 -29.65 10.38
C PRO A 246 -2.46 -28.28 10.15
N ALA A 247 -2.68 -27.48 11.20
CA ALA A 247 -3.28 -26.16 11.08
C ALA A 247 -2.26 -25.07 10.70
N VAL A 248 -0.99 -25.22 11.08
CA VAL A 248 0.09 -24.30 10.68
C VAL A 248 0.36 -24.42 9.17
N ARG A 249 0.37 -23.28 8.47
CA ARG A 249 0.68 -23.21 7.04
C ARG A 249 2.15 -23.51 6.79
N LYS A 250 2.43 -24.44 5.87
CA LYS A 250 3.79 -24.77 5.41
C LYS A 250 4.02 -24.08 4.07
N ILE A 251 5.12 -23.36 3.97
CA ILE A 251 5.60 -22.80 2.72
C ILE A 251 6.78 -23.64 2.26
N VAL A 252 6.73 -24.16 1.04
CA VAL A 252 7.76 -25.05 0.52
C VAL A 252 8.52 -24.34 -0.60
N SER A 253 9.85 -24.38 -0.55
CA SER A 253 10.66 -23.78 -1.61
C SER A 253 10.48 -24.52 -2.94
N GLY A 254 10.23 -23.75 -4.01
CA GLY A 254 10.04 -24.27 -5.36
C GLY A 254 11.33 -24.79 -6.01
N SER A 255 11.23 -25.28 -7.25
CA SER A 255 12.37 -25.80 -8.03
C SER A 255 13.48 -24.76 -8.27
N ASN A 256 13.11 -23.49 -8.37
CA ASN A 256 14.00 -22.34 -8.46
C ASN A 256 14.44 -21.78 -7.09
N GLY A 257 14.09 -22.47 -6.00
CA GLY A 257 14.36 -22.05 -4.63
C GLY A 257 13.39 -20.99 -4.11
N LEU A 258 12.41 -20.52 -4.89
CA LEU A 258 11.47 -19.49 -4.44
C LEU A 258 10.68 -19.98 -3.22
N VAL A 259 10.68 -19.17 -2.17
CA VAL A 259 9.75 -19.24 -1.04
C VAL A 259 8.93 -17.97 -1.11
N ALA A 260 7.63 -18.11 -1.38
CA ALA A 260 6.70 -16.99 -1.47
C ALA A 260 5.49 -17.27 -0.59
N LEU A 261 5.01 -16.24 0.09
CA LEU A 261 3.80 -16.33 0.90
C LEU A 261 2.61 -15.79 0.11
N ASP A 262 2.17 -16.60 -0.85
CA ASP A 262 0.99 -16.29 -1.66
C ASP A 262 -0.30 -16.44 -0.82
N ASN A 263 -1.34 -15.71 -1.21
CA ASN A 263 -2.68 -15.83 -0.62
C ASN A 263 -2.72 -15.65 0.91
N SER A 264 -1.85 -14.78 1.43
CA SER A 264 -1.83 -14.39 2.85
C SER A 264 -2.42 -13.01 3.07
N THR A 265 -3.11 -12.87 4.19
CA THR A 265 -3.67 -11.60 4.65
C THR A 265 -2.76 -10.96 5.69
N LEU A 266 -1.82 -10.14 5.24
CA LEU A 266 -0.83 -9.54 6.14
C LEU A 266 -1.11 -8.05 6.30
N ALA A 267 -1.38 -7.65 7.53
CA ALA A 267 -1.35 -6.24 7.91
C ALA A 267 0.10 -5.74 8.00
N ALA A 268 0.28 -4.42 8.03
CA ALA A 268 1.56 -3.82 8.35
C ALA A 268 2.08 -4.36 9.70
N GLY A 269 3.37 -4.66 9.76
CA GLY A 269 3.97 -5.30 10.92
C GLY A 269 5.31 -5.96 10.66
N THR A 270 5.83 -6.60 11.71
CA THR A 270 7.06 -7.39 11.66
C THR A 270 6.74 -8.87 11.84
N TYR A 271 7.24 -9.66 10.90
CA TYR A 271 7.00 -11.10 10.82
C TYR A 271 8.30 -11.83 10.49
N TYR A 272 8.23 -13.16 10.46
CA TYR A 272 9.40 -13.99 10.22
C TYR A 272 9.05 -15.27 9.47
N PHE A 273 9.89 -15.66 8.51
CA PHE A 273 9.96 -17.06 8.10
C PHE A 273 10.92 -17.83 9.01
N GLU A 274 10.54 -19.04 9.39
CA GLU A 274 11.36 -20.01 10.11
C GLU A 274 11.51 -21.25 9.26
N GLU A 275 12.75 -21.62 8.90
CA GLU A 275 13.01 -22.92 8.27
C GLU A 275 12.82 -24.03 9.30
N LEU A 276 11.88 -24.93 9.02
CA LEU A 276 11.54 -26.07 9.88
C LEU A 276 12.19 -27.37 9.38
N GLN A 277 12.46 -27.45 8.09
CA GLN A 277 13.07 -28.61 7.46
C GLN A 277 13.88 -28.19 6.24
N THR A 278 15.16 -28.55 6.19
CA THR A 278 16.04 -28.39 5.02
C THR A 278 16.23 -29.72 4.28
N LEU A 279 16.90 -29.67 3.12
CA LEU A 279 17.30 -30.83 2.34
C LEU A 279 18.45 -31.60 3.00
N LYS A 280 18.51 -32.92 2.71
CA LYS A 280 19.63 -33.78 3.09
C LYS A 280 20.94 -33.22 2.54
N GLY A 281 21.99 -33.26 3.37
CA GLY A 281 23.31 -32.73 3.02
C GLY A 281 23.52 -31.26 3.36
N TYR A 282 22.48 -30.53 3.78
CA TYR A 282 22.57 -29.13 4.21
C TYR A 282 22.20 -28.96 5.69
N GLU A 283 22.69 -27.90 6.32
CA GLU A 283 22.29 -27.46 7.66
C GLU A 283 21.45 -26.19 7.57
N ILE A 284 20.39 -26.10 8.38
CA ILE A 284 19.63 -24.86 8.54
C ILE A 284 20.57 -23.82 9.13
N SER A 285 20.82 -22.74 8.39
CA SER A 285 21.71 -21.68 8.86
C SER A 285 21.02 -20.82 9.92
N ALA A 286 21.81 -20.11 10.72
CA ALA A 286 21.27 -19.13 11.67
C ALA A 286 20.43 -18.03 11.00
N ALA A 287 20.74 -17.69 9.73
CA ALA A 287 19.93 -16.73 8.97
C ALA A 287 18.58 -17.31 8.52
N ALA A 288 18.46 -18.64 8.43
CA ALA A 288 17.25 -19.33 7.98
C ALA A 288 16.30 -19.72 9.13
N THR A 289 16.77 -19.72 10.39
CA THR A 289 15.91 -19.93 11.56
C THR A 289 15.01 -18.74 11.87
N GLN A 290 15.41 -17.54 11.44
CA GLN A 290 14.66 -16.30 11.65
C GLN A 290 14.92 -15.31 10.51
N ILE A 291 14.16 -15.43 9.42
CA ILE A 291 14.23 -14.52 8.28
C ILE A 291 13.22 -13.41 8.52
N LYS A 292 13.68 -12.21 8.88
CA LYS A 292 12.82 -11.07 9.21
C LYS A 292 12.11 -10.55 7.98
N VAL A 293 10.82 -10.28 8.11
CA VAL A 293 9.98 -9.61 7.12
C VAL A 293 9.39 -8.36 7.74
N GLU A 294 9.57 -7.21 7.10
CA GLU A 294 8.93 -5.97 7.50
C GLU A 294 7.94 -5.53 6.44
N ILE A 295 6.70 -5.35 6.85
CA ILE A 295 5.63 -4.82 6.02
C ILE A 295 5.33 -3.42 6.55
N PRO A 296 5.87 -2.36 5.92
CA PRO A 296 5.54 -1.00 6.30
C PRO A 296 4.07 -0.69 5.96
N ALA A 297 3.44 0.16 6.78
CA ALA A 297 2.19 0.81 6.39
C ALA A 297 2.48 1.75 5.21
N ALA A 298 1.65 1.76 4.18
CA ALA A 298 1.71 2.86 3.22
C ALA A 298 0.84 4.02 3.69
N SER A 299 1.25 5.22 3.27
CA SER A 299 0.47 6.44 3.45
C SER A 299 -0.18 6.88 2.15
N ALA A 300 0.21 6.34 0.98
CA ALA A 300 -0.34 6.64 -0.34
C ALA A 300 -0.12 5.54 -1.39
N LEU A 301 -1.04 5.40 -2.36
CA LEU A 301 -0.86 4.51 -3.53
C LEU A 301 0.32 4.95 -4.40
N THR A 302 0.54 6.26 -4.53
CA THR A 302 1.68 6.82 -5.27
C THR A 302 3.01 6.54 -4.60
N ASN A 303 3.01 6.30 -3.28
CA ASN A 303 4.19 6.02 -2.48
C ASN A 303 3.99 4.81 -1.58
N ILE A 304 3.79 3.64 -2.22
CA ILE A 304 3.81 2.36 -1.52
C ILE A 304 5.26 2.00 -1.17
N PRO A 305 5.64 1.95 0.13
CA PRO A 305 6.96 1.53 0.56
C PRO A 305 7.16 0.04 0.28
N ALA A 306 8.40 -0.33 -0.03
CA ALA A 306 8.74 -1.72 -0.28
C ALA A 306 8.71 -2.53 1.02
N ILE A 307 8.18 -3.75 0.95
CA ILE A 307 8.41 -4.76 1.99
C ILE A 307 9.89 -5.12 2.00
N THR A 308 10.44 -5.43 3.18
CA THR A 308 11.82 -5.89 3.28
C THR A 308 11.88 -7.33 3.77
N VAL A 309 12.86 -8.08 3.27
CA VAL A 309 13.22 -9.40 3.79
C VAL A 309 14.70 -9.37 4.16
N ASN A 310 15.00 -9.61 5.45
CA ASN A 310 16.32 -9.37 6.04
C ASN A 310 16.90 -7.99 5.69
N GLY A 311 16.06 -6.95 5.70
CA GLY A 311 16.45 -5.57 5.38
C GLY A 311 16.62 -5.28 3.87
N GLN A 312 16.52 -6.28 2.99
CA GLN A 312 16.55 -6.06 1.55
C GLN A 312 15.14 -5.76 1.04
N ALA A 313 14.96 -4.61 0.38
CA ALA A 313 13.70 -4.22 -0.23
C ALA A 313 13.33 -5.18 -1.37
N LEU A 314 12.08 -5.63 -1.39
CA LEU A 314 11.54 -6.46 -2.46
C LEU A 314 11.04 -5.61 -3.62
N SER A 315 11.25 -6.10 -4.84
CA SER A 315 10.58 -5.54 -6.02
C SER A 315 9.08 -5.73 -5.90
N LYS A 316 8.33 -4.70 -6.31
CA LYS A 316 6.86 -4.71 -6.33
C LYS A 316 6.36 -5.82 -7.25
N THR A 317 5.37 -6.58 -6.78
CA THR A 317 4.65 -7.53 -7.62
C THR A 317 3.80 -6.79 -8.64
N VAL A 318 3.64 -7.37 -9.83
CA VAL A 318 2.76 -6.86 -10.87
C VAL A 318 1.71 -7.92 -11.14
N ALA A 319 0.42 -7.58 -11.02
CA ALA A 319 -0.69 -8.53 -11.15
C ALA A 319 -0.56 -9.78 -10.25
N GLY A 320 -0.10 -9.60 -9.01
CA GLY A 320 0.12 -10.67 -8.03
C GLY A 320 1.29 -11.58 -8.37
N GLN A 321 2.08 -11.25 -9.39
CA GLN A 321 3.22 -12.05 -9.82
C GLN A 321 4.54 -11.39 -9.46
N ILE A 322 5.51 -12.21 -9.07
CA ILE A 322 6.88 -11.79 -8.84
C ILE A 322 7.52 -11.43 -10.21
N PRO A 323 8.17 -10.27 -10.34
CA PRO A 323 8.78 -9.84 -11.60
C PRO A 323 9.85 -10.80 -12.16
N ALA A 324 10.00 -10.86 -13.49
CA ALA A 324 10.94 -11.78 -14.14
C ALA A 324 12.43 -11.50 -13.80
N ASP A 325 12.79 -10.23 -13.58
CA ASP A 325 14.14 -9.82 -13.16
C ASP A 325 14.50 -10.34 -11.76
N VAL A 326 13.51 -10.46 -10.88
CA VAL A 326 13.68 -11.07 -9.55
C VAL A 326 14.07 -12.54 -9.67
N PHE A 327 13.45 -13.30 -10.59
CA PHE A 327 13.85 -14.68 -10.88
C PHE A 327 15.23 -14.77 -11.52
N LYS A 328 15.58 -13.84 -12.42
CA LYS A 328 16.89 -13.79 -13.06
C LYS A 328 18.02 -13.58 -12.04
N ASN A 329 17.80 -12.70 -11.06
CA ASN A 329 18.78 -12.38 -10.04
C ASN A 329 18.69 -13.32 -8.82
N ALA A 330 17.56 -14.01 -8.66
CA ALA A 330 17.19 -14.79 -7.49
C ALA A 330 17.50 -14.03 -6.20
N SER A 331 16.89 -12.85 -6.01
CA SER A 331 17.17 -11.95 -4.88
C SER A 331 15.85 -11.56 -4.19
N PRO A 332 15.80 -11.50 -2.84
CA PRO A 332 16.89 -11.76 -1.88
C PRO A 332 17.18 -13.27 -1.73
N ARG A 333 18.41 -13.63 -1.33
CA ARG A 333 18.81 -15.03 -1.07
C ARG A 333 18.94 -15.32 0.40
N VAL A 334 18.49 -16.50 0.80
CA VAL A 334 18.79 -17.09 2.12
C VAL A 334 19.54 -18.40 1.90
N TYR A 335 20.72 -18.52 2.49
CA TYR A 335 21.61 -19.66 2.27
C TYR A 335 21.51 -20.69 3.39
N ASN A 336 21.56 -21.97 3.01
CA ASN A 336 22.07 -23.04 3.87
C ASN A 336 23.41 -23.51 3.34
N TYR A 337 24.21 -24.06 4.24
CA TYR A 337 25.55 -24.53 3.90
C TYR A 337 25.58 -26.05 3.93
N GLU A 338 26.32 -26.62 2.99
CA GLU A 338 26.56 -28.05 2.93
C GLU A 338 27.24 -28.53 4.23
N LYS A 339 26.79 -29.68 4.73
CA LYS A 339 27.37 -30.34 5.89
C LYS A 339 28.81 -30.70 5.60
N ALA A 340 29.74 -30.23 6.43
CA ALA A 340 31.09 -30.75 6.41
C ALA A 340 31.06 -32.25 6.77
N VAL A 341 31.76 -33.08 5.98
CA VAL A 341 31.92 -34.49 6.30
C VAL A 341 32.76 -34.60 7.57
N LYS A 342 32.16 -35.10 8.66
CA LYS A 342 32.93 -35.52 9.84
C LYS A 342 33.67 -36.80 9.45
N SER A 343 35.00 -36.72 9.29
CA SER A 343 35.83 -37.91 9.07
C SER A 343 35.67 -38.86 10.26
N SER A 344 35.52 -40.17 9.98
CA SER A 344 35.28 -41.22 10.99
C SER A 344 36.43 -41.43 11.99
N ASN A 345 37.55 -40.69 11.84
CA ASN A 345 38.73 -40.84 12.68
C ASN A 345 39.09 -39.56 13.45
N GLY A 346 38.12 -38.81 13.98
CA GLY A 346 38.33 -37.81 15.04
C GLY A 346 39.34 -36.66 14.77
N GLN A 347 39.93 -36.58 13.58
CA GLN A 347 40.83 -35.51 13.18
C GLN A 347 40.01 -34.39 12.56
N VAL A 348 39.76 -33.38 13.38
CA VAL A 348 39.31 -32.07 12.95
C VAL A 348 40.47 -31.44 12.17
N PHE A 349 40.36 -31.33 10.85
CA PHE A 349 41.21 -30.39 10.12
C PHE A 349 40.81 -28.98 10.56
N PRO A 350 41.72 -28.14 11.08
CA PRO A 350 41.37 -26.79 11.49
C PRO A 350 41.22 -25.95 10.23
N PHE A 351 40.00 -25.81 9.72
CA PHE A 351 39.71 -24.72 8.80
C PHE A 351 39.43 -23.48 9.65
N LEU A 352 40.40 -22.57 9.67
CA LEU A 352 40.27 -21.28 10.34
C LEU A 352 39.06 -20.51 9.77
N PRO A 353 38.27 -19.81 10.60
CA PRO A 353 37.27 -18.88 10.10
C PRO A 353 38.00 -17.73 9.37
N GLN A 354 37.79 -17.60 8.06
CA GLN A 354 38.00 -16.32 7.40
C GLN A 354 36.77 -15.46 7.66
N THR A 355 36.83 -14.65 8.71
CA THR A 355 35.97 -13.48 8.85
C THR A 355 36.86 -12.24 8.81
N GLY A 356 36.66 -11.42 7.79
CA GLY A 356 36.96 -10.00 7.87
C GLY A 356 35.93 -9.33 8.75
N GLU A 357 36.02 -9.56 10.06
CA GLU A 357 35.55 -8.67 11.13
C GLU A 357 36.38 -9.02 12.37
N SER A 358 37.05 -8.01 12.92
CA SER A 358 37.95 -8.13 14.06
C SER A 358 37.17 -8.16 15.37
N ILE A 359 37.17 -9.28 16.11
CA ILE A 359 37.07 -9.27 17.58
C ILE A 359 37.98 -10.35 18.15
N GLY A 360 38.92 -9.91 18.98
CA GLY A 360 39.96 -10.74 19.58
C GLY A 360 39.46 -11.65 20.69
N LEU A 361 39.85 -12.91 20.62
CA LEU A 361 40.02 -13.81 21.77
C LEU A 361 41.09 -14.84 21.38
N ILE A 362 42.37 -14.41 21.38
CA ILE A 362 43.47 -15.36 21.51
C ILE A 362 43.35 -15.92 22.92
N SER A 363 42.95 -17.18 23.05
CA SER A 363 42.84 -17.84 24.34
C SER A 363 44.16 -17.68 25.13
N LEU A 364 44.05 -17.25 26.38
CA LEU A 364 45.16 -17.01 27.31
C LEU A 364 46.12 -18.22 27.38
N ALA A 365 45.62 -19.43 27.13
CA ALA A 365 46.39 -20.67 27.05
C ALA A 365 47.39 -20.70 25.88
N GLY A 366 47.00 -20.18 24.71
CA GLY A 366 47.89 -20.11 23.55
C GLY A 366 49.05 -19.13 23.75
N LEU A 367 48.78 -18.00 24.42
CA LEU A 367 49.79 -16.99 24.72
C LEU A 367 50.76 -17.48 25.81
N LEU A 368 50.29 -18.22 26.80
CA LEU A 368 51.13 -18.88 27.82
C LEU A 368 52.04 -19.98 27.23
N ALA A 369 51.55 -20.75 26.25
CA ALA A 369 52.37 -21.76 25.57
C ALA A 369 53.51 -21.13 24.74
N ILE A 370 53.25 -20.01 24.08
CA ILE A 370 54.26 -19.27 23.32
C ILE A 370 55.31 -18.64 24.25
N LEU A 371 54.89 -18.10 25.39
CA LEU A 371 55.82 -17.54 26.39
C LEU A 371 56.68 -18.63 27.05
N ALA A 372 56.11 -19.80 27.36
CA ALA A 372 56.85 -20.91 27.95
C ALA A 372 57.90 -21.48 26.98
N THR A 373 57.54 -21.67 25.72
CA THR A 373 58.49 -22.14 24.69
C THR A 373 59.59 -21.12 24.40
N SER A 374 59.26 -19.83 24.38
CA SER A 374 60.23 -18.74 24.23
C SER A 374 61.20 -18.67 25.43
N PHE A 375 60.70 -18.86 26.65
CA PHE A 375 61.53 -18.89 27.86
C PHE A 375 62.49 -20.09 27.88
N ILE A 376 62.02 -21.28 27.50
CA ILE A 376 62.85 -22.50 27.41
C ILE A 376 63.95 -22.33 26.34
N TRP A 377 63.61 -21.70 25.20
CA TRP A 377 64.59 -21.43 24.15
C TRP A 377 65.67 -20.44 24.59
N LEU A 378 65.29 -19.36 25.29
CA LEU A 378 66.23 -18.38 25.84
C LEU A 378 67.16 -18.99 26.92
N GLN A 379 66.63 -19.88 27.77
CA GLN A 379 67.41 -20.65 28.75
C GLN A 379 68.44 -21.57 28.07
N LYS A 380 68.06 -22.27 27.00
CA LYS A 380 68.98 -23.09 26.21
C LYS A 380 70.05 -22.28 25.51
N LYS A 381 69.70 -21.09 24.99
CA LYS A 381 70.66 -20.19 24.33
C LYS A 381 71.71 -19.65 25.30
N LYS A 382 71.34 -19.29 26.53
CA LYS A 382 72.30 -18.87 27.57
C LYS A 382 73.27 -19.99 27.95
N ARG A 383 72.79 -21.23 28.12
CA ARG A 383 73.65 -22.40 28.43
C ARG A 383 74.63 -22.79 27.33
N ASN A 384 74.39 -22.38 26.08
CA ASN A 384 75.30 -22.63 24.96
C ASN A 384 76.30 -21.49 24.72
N ILE A 385 76.21 -20.39 25.48
CA ILE A 385 77.17 -19.27 25.42
C ILE A 385 78.19 -19.36 26.58
N GLU A 386 77.93 -20.18 27.60
CA GLU A 386 78.82 -20.44 28.75
C GLU A 386 79.56 -21.80 28.67
N LYS A 387 79.63 -22.40 27.48
CA LYS A 387 80.54 -23.51 27.16
C LYS A 387 81.42 -23.07 26.00
#